data_AF-A0A060NID5-F1
#
_entry.id   AF-A0A060NID5-F1
#
_cell.length_a   1.000
_cell.length_b   1.000
_cell.length_c   1.000
_cell.angle_alpha   90.00
_cell.angle_beta   90.00
_cell.angle_gamma   90.00
#
_symmetry.space_group_name_H-M   'P 1'
#
loop_
_entity.id
_entity.type
_entity.pdbx_description
1 polymer ?
#
loop_
_entity_poly.entity_id
_entity_poly.type
_entity_poly.pdbx_seq_one_letter_code
_entity_poly.pdbx_strand_id
1 'polypeptide(L)'
;MYHGKLYYEEGNDVFTIEEFIDRCHDVAFKGSTTWDAQDEWTIEATAQKVGDSYVTPPTFSKHKISKQDCSDAAVITIKIINRAASSLEVEGSWAEAGETYKFKGTLV
;
A
#
# COMPACT_ATOMS: atom_id res chain seq x y z
N MET A 1 6.19 -13.92 -5.77
CA MET A 1 5.06 -13.25 -5.09
C MET A 1 5.49 -13.06 -3.66
N TYR A 2 5.33 -11.87 -3.12
CA TYR A 2 5.74 -11.52 -1.77
C TYR A 2 4.54 -11.15 -0.90
N HIS A 3 4.67 -11.27 0.41
CA HIS A 3 3.66 -10.93 1.40
C HIS A 3 4.35 -10.41 2.67
N GLY A 4 3.63 -9.64 3.49
CA GLY A 4 4.23 -9.08 4.71
C GLY A 4 3.45 -7.93 5.30
N LYS A 5 4.11 -7.17 6.17
CA LYS A 5 3.53 -6.02 6.86
C LYS A 5 4.38 -4.79 6.61
N LEU A 6 3.72 -3.72 6.20
CA LEU A 6 4.30 -2.39 6.10
C LEU A 6 3.76 -1.57 7.27
N TYR A 7 4.67 -0.95 8.02
CA TYR A 7 4.34 -0.22 9.23
C TYR A 7 4.35 1.26 8.91
N TYR A 8 3.27 1.96 9.27
CA TYR A 8 3.23 3.41 9.15
C TYR A 8 4.23 4.06 10.11
N GLU A 9 4.89 5.14 9.69
CA GLU A 9 5.86 5.85 10.53
C GLU A 9 5.19 6.56 11.72
N GLU A 10 3.92 6.93 11.55
CA GLU A 10 3.11 7.56 12.57
C GLU A 10 2.03 6.58 13.04
N GLY A 11 2.01 6.27 14.34
CA GLY A 11 1.02 5.39 14.95
C GLY A 11 1.43 3.91 15.04
N ASN A 12 0.43 3.06 15.30
CA ASN A 12 0.59 1.60 15.38
C ASN A 12 -0.13 0.88 14.23
N ASP A 13 -0.56 1.64 13.23
CA ASP A 13 -1.32 1.11 12.11
C ASP A 13 -0.40 0.33 11.16
N VAL A 14 -0.99 -0.68 10.51
CA VAL A 14 -0.25 -1.62 9.67
C VAL A 14 -0.96 -1.78 8.36
N PHE A 15 -0.23 -1.58 7.26
CA PHE A 15 -0.63 -2.00 5.93
C PHE A 15 -0.12 -3.42 5.66
N THR A 16 -1.00 -4.40 5.82
CA THR A 16 -0.74 -5.80 5.53
C THR A 16 -0.81 -6.03 4.03
N ILE A 17 0.25 -6.58 3.45
CA ILE A 17 0.33 -6.98 2.06
C ILE A 17 0.11 -8.49 1.98
N GLU A 18 -1.02 -8.89 1.42
CA GLU A 18 -1.37 -10.30 1.19
C GLU A 18 -0.69 -10.85 -0.06
N GLU A 19 -0.64 -10.03 -1.11
CA GLU A 19 0.00 -10.39 -2.37
C GLU A 19 0.75 -9.18 -2.93
N PHE A 20 1.99 -9.40 -3.37
CA PHE A 20 2.81 -8.42 -4.06
C PHE A 20 3.54 -9.08 -5.22
N ILE A 21 3.32 -8.57 -6.42
CA ILE A 21 3.88 -9.10 -7.66
C ILE A 21 4.68 -7.98 -8.32
N ASP A 22 6.01 -8.03 -8.20
CA ASP A 22 6.95 -7.17 -8.92
C ASP A 22 7.07 -7.65 -10.37
N ARG A 23 6.66 -6.81 -11.32
CA ARG A 23 6.80 -7.06 -12.77
C ARG A 23 7.71 -5.99 -13.38
N CYS A 24 8.14 -6.21 -14.63
CA CYS A 24 9.10 -5.32 -15.30
C CYS A 24 8.63 -3.85 -15.39
N HIS A 25 7.32 -3.60 -15.45
CA HIS A 25 6.75 -2.28 -15.68
C HIS A 25 5.73 -1.83 -14.62
N ASP A 26 5.27 -2.76 -13.77
CA ASP A 26 4.24 -2.51 -12.77
C ASP A 26 4.44 -3.37 -11.54
N VAL A 27 3.72 -3.01 -10.48
CA VAL A 27 3.52 -3.86 -9.31
C VAL A 27 2.02 -4.05 -9.15
N ALA A 28 1.58 -5.30 -9.07
CA ALA A 28 0.25 -5.62 -8.58
C ALA A 28 0.31 -5.97 -7.10
N PHE A 29 -0.60 -5.43 -6.30
CA PHE A 29 -0.68 -5.76 -4.89
C PHE A 29 -2.10 -5.87 -4.39
N LYS A 30 -2.25 -6.70 -3.36
CA LYS A 30 -3.45 -6.85 -2.56
C LYS A 30 -3.07 -6.72 -1.09
N GLY A 31 -3.84 -5.95 -0.34
CA GLY A 31 -3.56 -5.74 1.07
C GLY A 31 -4.74 -5.22 1.85
N SER A 32 -4.51 -5.04 3.15
CA SER A 32 -5.48 -4.50 4.08
C SER A 32 -4.82 -3.66 5.17
N THR A 33 -5.56 -2.70 5.69
CA THR A 33 -5.08 -1.81 6.76
C THR A 33 -6.25 -1.46 7.65
N THR A 34 -5.96 -1.23 8.93
CA THR A 34 -6.95 -0.83 9.91
C THR A 34 -6.61 0.55 10.43
N TRP A 35 -7.56 1.49 10.35
CA TRP A 35 -7.47 2.79 11.03
C TRP A 35 -8.26 2.75 12.33
N ASP A 36 -7.70 3.38 13.37
CA ASP A 36 -8.31 3.53 14.70
C ASP A 36 -8.85 2.22 15.32
N ALA A 37 -8.23 1.09 14.96
CA ALA A 37 -8.60 -0.28 15.35
C ALA A 37 -10.06 -0.70 15.03
N GLN A 38 -10.79 0.09 14.25
CA GLN A 38 -12.21 -0.13 13.96
C GLN A 38 -12.51 -0.18 12.47
N ASP A 39 -11.69 0.47 11.65
CA ASP A 39 -12.00 0.64 10.24
C ASP A 39 -11.03 -0.14 9.35
N GLU A 40 -11.52 -1.25 8.80
CA GLU A 40 -10.75 -2.18 7.99
C GLU A 40 -10.99 -1.91 6.50
N TRP A 41 -9.90 -1.62 5.79
CA TRP A 41 -9.86 -1.34 4.37
C TRP A 41 -9.14 -2.46 3.64
N THR A 42 -9.68 -2.88 2.50
CA THR A 42 -8.99 -3.78 1.57
C THR A 42 -8.69 -3.08 0.26
N ILE A 43 -7.48 -3.29 -0.25
CA ILE A 43 -6.95 -2.59 -1.41
C ILE A 43 -6.46 -3.62 -2.40
N GLU A 44 -6.86 -3.46 -3.66
CA GLU A 44 -6.34 -4.21 -4.79
C GLU A 44 -6.04 -3.23 -5.91
N ALA A 45 -4.77 -3.15 -6.32
CA ALA A 45 -4.33 -2.18 -7.31
C ALA A 45 -3.14 -2.68 -8.13
N THR A 46 -2.98 -2.08 -9.31
CA THR A 46 -1.78 -2.23 -10.14
C THR A 46 -1.12 -0.86 -10.31
N ALA A 47 0.03 -0.67 -9.67
CA ALA A 47 0.80 0.56 -9.70
C ALA A 47 1.79 0.59 -10.86
N GLN A 48 1.74 1.68 -11.62
CA GLN A 48 2.58 1.89 -12.80
C GLN A 48 3.91 2.52 -12.39
N LYS A 49 4.99 2.11 -13.04
CA LYS A 49 6.31 2.69 -12.78
C LYS A 49 6.39 4.15 -13.24
N VAL A 50 6.75 5.05 -12.33
CA VAL A 50 7.02 6.48 -12.55
C VAL A 50 8.37 6.82 -11.93
N GLY A 51 9.40 6.95 -12.76
CA GLY A 51 10.79 7.05 -12.29
C GLY A 51 11.23 5.80 -11.55
N ASP A 52 11.66 5.96 -10.30
CA ASP A 52 12.08 4.87 -9.41
C ASP A 52 10.96 4.34 -8.50
N SER A 53 9.75 4.89 -8.64
CA SER A 53 8.58 4.53 -7.82
C SER A 53 7.49 3.88 -8.67
N TYR A 54 6.53 3.26 -8.00
CA TYR A 54 5.29 2.75 -8.57
C TYR A 54 4.12 3.55 -7.98
N VAL A 55 3.25 4.08 -8.83
CA VAL A 55 2.16 4.97 -8.43
C VAL A 55 0.83 4.43 -8.93
N THR A 56 -0.19 4.47 -8.06
CA THR A 56 -1.57 4.15 -8.43
C THR A 56 -2.55 5.03 -7.66
N PRO A 57 -3.65 5.49 -8.29
CA PRO A 57 -4.85 5.73 -7.52
C PRO A 57 -5.30 4.37 -6.95
N PRO A 58 -5.57 4.24 -5.65
CA PRO A 58 -6.08 2.99 -5.11
C PRO A 58 -7.52 2.77 -5.58
N THR A 59 -7.78 1.63 -6.21
CA THR A 59 -9.15 1.10 -6.32
C THR A 59 -9.49 0.43 -4.99
N PHE A 60 -10.21 1.15 -4.14
CA PHE A 60 -10.74 0.59 -2.90
C PHE A 60 -11.92 -0.33 -3.20
N SER A 61 -11.79 -1.63 -2.92
CA SER A 61 -12.81 -2.61 -3.26
C SER A 61 -13.67 -3.07 -2.07
N LYS A 62 -13.40 -2.61 -0.84
CA LYS A 62 -14.27 -2.87 0.30
C LYS A 62 -14.00 -1.97 1.51
N HIS A 63 -15.08 -1.38 2.01
CA HIS A 63 -15.15 -0.66 3.27
C HIS A 63 -16.11 -1.45 4.17
N LYS A 64 -15.69 -1.82 5.38
CA LYS A 64 -16.52 -2.64 6.30
C LYS A 64 -17.53 -1.81 7.09
N ILE A 65 -17.34 -0.49 7.19
CA ILE A 65 -18.24 0.42 7.91
C ILE A 65 -18.87 1.39 6.89
N SER A 66 -20.11 1.17 6.47
CA SER A 66 -20.82 2.09 5.57
C SER A 66 -20.84 3.54 6.13
N LYS A 67 -19.94 4.46 5.70
CA LYS A 67 -20.12 5.94 5.80
C LYS A 67 -18.98 6.86 5.32
N GLN A 68 -17.89 6.39 4.75
CA GLN A 68 -16.91 7.27 4.10
C GLN A 68 -16.79 6.91 2.64
N ASP A 69 -17.27 7.82 1.78
CA ASP A 69 -16.77 7.92 0.42
C ASP A 69 -15.29 8.30 0.57
N CYS A 70 -14.37 7.41 0.15
CA CYS A 70 -12.98 7.83 -0.03
C CYS A 70 -12.97 9.08 -0.90
N SER A 71 -12.11 10.03 -0.55
CA SER A 71 -11.84 11.14 -1.46
C SER A 71 -11.39 10.56 -2.80
N ASP A 72 -11.95 11.00 -3.91
CA ASP A 72 -11.60 10.59 -5.29
C ASP A 72 -10.09 10.75 -5.64
N ALA A 73 -9.27 11.25 -4.72
CA ALA A 73 -7.89 11.65 -4.92
C ALA A 73 -6.87 10.94 -4.00
N ALA A 74 -7.18 9.77 -3.43
CA ALA A 74 -6.15 8.99 -2.74
C ALA A 74 -5.06 8.54 -3.74
N VAL A 75 -3.79 8.51 -3.30
CA VAL A 75 -2.66 8.05 -4.13
C VAL A 75 -1.73 7.19 -3.29
N ILE A 76 -1.47 5.97 -3.76
CA ILE A 76 -0.45 5.09 -3.16
C ILE A 76 0.81 5.14 -4.03
N THR A 77 1.93 5.44 -3.39
CA THR A 77 3.26 5.37 -3.97
C THR A 77 4.05 4.28 -3.26
N ILE A 78 4.68 3.37 -4.01
CA ILE A 78 5.54 2.30 -3.49
C ILE A 78 6.90 2.42 -4.17
N LYS A 79 7.97 2.24 -3.41
CA LYS A 79 9.33 2.19 -3.91
C LYS A 79 10.03 0.96 -3.35
N ILE A 80 10.64 0.18 -4.24
CA ILE A 80 11.44 -0.98 -3.86
C ILE A 80 12.85 -0.48 -3.57
N ILE A 81 13.26 -0.58 -2.31
CA ILE A 81 14.57 -0.14 -1.82
C ILE A 81 15.63 -1.20 -2.10
N ASN A 82 15.30 -2.45 -1.87
CA ASN A 82 16.22 -3.57 -2.05
C ASN A 82 15.48 -4.81 -2.57
N ARG A 83 16.13 -5.51 -3.50
CA ARG A 83 15.66 -6.78 -4.07
C ARG A 83 16.63 -7.90 -3.65
N ALA A 84 16.18 -8.76 -2.75
CA ALA A 84 16.88 -9.99 -2.41
C ALA A 84 16.22 -11.19 -3.09
N ALA A 85 16.89 -12.35 -3.05
CA ALA A 85 16.41 -13.57 -3.72
C ALA A 85 15.00 -14.00 -3.26
N SER A 86 14.64 -13.72 -2.00
CA SER A 86 13.37 -14.13 -1.38
C SER A 86 12.74 -13.03 -0.54
N SER A 87 13.12 -11.77 -0.75
CA SER A 87 12.48 -10.65 -0.05
C SER A 87 12.60 -9.33 -0.82
N LEU A 88 11.66 -8.42 -0.54
CA LEU A 88 11.68 -7.05 -0.99
C LEU A 88 11.63 -6.12 0.21
N GLU A 89 12.58 -5.20 0.29
CA GLU A 89 12.47 -4.05 1.17
C GLU A 89 11.73 -2.94 0.42
N VAL A 90 10.63 -2.46 0.99
CA VAL A 90 9.78 -1.45 0.36
C VAL A 90 9.52 -0.30 1.32
N GLU A 91 9.48 0.90 0.75
CA GLU A 91 8.94 2.10 1.39
C GLU A 91 7.83 2.67 0.52
N GLY A 92 6.97 3.48 1.10
CA GLY A 92 5.90 4.11 0.34
C GLY A 92 5.12 5.13 1.14
N SER A 93 4.09 5.65 0.50
CA SER A 93 3.20 6.62 1.08
C SER A 93 1.78 6.46 0.57
N TRP A 94 0.83 6.72 1.45
CA TRP A 94 -0.57 6.94 1.13
C TRP A 94 -0.87 8.42 1.31
N ALA A 95 -1.24 9.11 0.24
CA ALA A 95 -1.70 10.49 0.30
C ALA A 95 -3.22 10.54 0.12
N GLU A 96 -3.93 11.17 1.04
CA GLU A 96 -5.40 11.34 0.99
C GLU A 96 -5.82 12.58 1.78
N ALA A 97 -6.81 13.33 1.27
CA ALA A 97 -7.40 14.49 1.95
C ALA A 97 -6.39 15.57 2.43
N GLY A 98 -5.23 15.67 1.78
CA GLY A 98 -4.17 16.62 2.15
C GLY A 98 -3.16 16.07 3.17
N GLU A 99 -3.40 14.88 3.71
CA GLU A 99 -2.51 14.16 4.61
C GLU A 99 -1.63 13.16 3.83
N THR A 100 -0.47 12.79 4.40
CA THR A 100 0.43 11.80 3.81
C THR A 100 0.98 10.87 4.87
N TYR A 101 0.63 9.60 4.78
CA TYR A 101 1.04 8.54 5.69
C TYR A 101 2.15 7.73 5.04
N LYS A 102 3.35 7.79 5.60
CA LYS A 102 4.50 7.01 5.12
C LYS A 102 4.52 5.64 5.76
N PHE A 103 4.91 4.63 5.00
CA PHE A 103 5.05 3.27 5.49
C PHE A 103 6.30 2.60 4.95
N LYS A 104 6.80 1.59 5.67
CA LYS A 104 7.94 0.77 5.24
C LYS A 104 7.87 -0.64 5.81
N GLY A 105 8.54 -1.57 5.15
CA GLY A 105 8.67 -2.93 5.65
C GLY A 105 9.36 -3.86 4.68
N THR A 106 9.42 -5.12 5.08
CA THR A 106 9.99 -6.20 4.29
C THR A 106 8.89 -7.19 3.91
N LEU A 107 8.79 -7.50 2.63
CA LEU A 107 7.92 -8.52 2.07
C LEU A 107 8.75 -9.78 1.77
N VAL A 108 8.20 -10.97 2.02
CA VAL A 108 8.84 -12.29 1.81
C VAL A 108 8.02 -13.19 0.89
#